data_AF-A0A967I8X0-F1
#
_entry.id   AF-A0A967I8X0-F1
#
_cell.length_a   1.000
_cell.length_b   1.000
_cell.length_c   1.000
_cell.angle_alpha   90.00
_cell.angle_beta   90.00
_cell.angle_gamma   90.00
#
_symmetry.space_group_name_H-M   'P 1'
#
loop_
_entity.id
_entity.type
_entity.pdbx_description
1 polymer ?
#
loop_
_entity_poly.entity_id
_entity_poly.type
_entity_poly.pdbx_seq_one_letter_code
_entity_poly.pdbx_strand_id
1 'polypeptide(L)'
;ESGNLDFEHVETIDLDLFNDHLDRLDRGEEVDMPRFDFENGVRVFRGDKLRMAPGELAIIEGIHGLNPRLTGSVPAEHKYKV
;
A
#
# COMPACT_ATOMS: atom_id res chain seq x y z
N GLU A 1 -9.77 -27.46 -16.04
CA GLU A 1 -8.94 -26.25 -15.89
C GLU A 1 -8.81 -25.96 -14.42
N SER A 2 -7.60 -26.06 -13.87
CA SER A 2 -7.35 -25.75 -12.47
C SER A 2 -7.33 -24.23 -12.34
N GLY A 3 -8.45 -23.65 -11.88
CA GLY A 3 -8.60 -22.23 -11.56
C GLY A 3 -7.70 -21.86 -10.39
N ASN A 4 -6.40 -21.78 -10.64
CA ASN A 4 -5.44 -21.28 -9.68
C ASN A 4 -5.73 -19.80 -9.46
N LEU A 5 -6.03 -19.43 -8.22
CA LEU A 5 -6.11 -18.04 -7.79
C LEU A 5 -4.76 -17.39 -8.12
N ASP A 6 -4.79 -16.42 -9.04
CA ASP A 6 -3.63 -15.62 -9.40
C ASP A 6 -3.42 -14.55 -8.32
N PHE A 7 -2.62 -14.90 -7.32
CA PHE A 7 -2.27 -14.00 -6.23
C PHE A 7 -1.30 -12.90 -6.64
N GLU A 8 -0.76 -12.95 -7.87
CA GLU A 8 0.19 -11.98 -8.42
C GLU A 8 -0.51 -10.90 -9.27
N HIS A 9 -1.84 -10.79 -9.22
CA HIS A 9 -2.54 -9.71 -9.87
C HIS A 9 -2.64 -8.49 -8.94
N VAL A 10 -2.41 -7.27 -9.45
CA VAL A 10 -2.46 -6.04 -8.63
C VAL A 10 -3.79 -5.84 -7.90
N GLU A 11 -4.87 -6.42 -8.42
CA GLU A 11 -6.22 -6.36 -7.84
C GLU A 11 -6.39 -7.22 -6.58
N THR A 12 -5.40 -8.06 -6.25
CA THR A 12 -5.37 -8.77 -4.96
C THR A 12 -4.94 -7.86 -3.82
N ILE A 13 -4.36 -6.70 -4.14
CA ILE A 13 -4.09 -5.62 -3.20
C ILE A 13 -5.38 -4.83 -3.00
N ASP A 14 -5.71 -4.51 -1.75
CA ASP A 14 -6.75 -3.52 -1.44
C ASP A 14 -6.24 -2.12 -1.83
N LEU A 15 -6.40 -1.79 -3.12
CA LEU A 15 -5.94 -0.54 -3.71
C LEU A 15 -6.62 0.68 -3.08
N ASP A 16 -7.88 0.55 -2.67
CA ASP A 16 -8.62 1.65 -2.06
C ASP A 16 -8.02 2.00 -0.69
N LEU A 17 -7.82 1.01 0.18
CA LEU A 17 -7.17 1.23 1.47
C LEU A 17 -5.73 1.72 1.31
N PHE A 18 -4.98 1.12 0.38
CA PHE A 18 -3.59 1.48 0.16
C PHE A 18 -3.47 2.95 -0.29
N ASN A 19 -4.33 3.38 -1.22
CA ASN A 19 -4.33 4.76 -1.69
C ASN A 19 -4.86 5.76 -0.64
N ASP A 20 -5.85 5.39 0.18
CA ASP A 20 -6.26 6.22 1.34
C ASP A 20 -5.08 6.46 2.29
N HIS A 21 -4.35 5.39 2.62
CA HIS A 21 -3.21 5.49 3.51
C HIS A 21 -2.10 6.34 2.92
N LEU A 22 -1.80 6.20 1.63
CA LEU A 22 -0.78 7.02 0.98
C LEU A 22 -1.14 8.52 0.95
N ASP A 23 -2.38 8.89 0.63
CA ASP A 23 -2.84 10.29 0.67
C ASP A 23 -2.73 10.88 2.09
N ARG A 24 -3.14 10.12 3.10
CA ARG A 24 -3.04 10.54 4.51
C ARG A 24 -1.60 10.70 4.96
N LEU A 25 -0.73 9.76 4.61
CA LEU A 25 0.69 9.85 4.91
C LEU A 25 1.36 11.04 4.21
N ASP A 26 1.01 11.31 2.95
CA ASP A 26 1.49 12.48 2.19
C ASP A 26 1.08 13.80 2.85
N ARG A 27 -0.08 13.83 3.51
CA ARG A 27 -0.56 14.96 4.33
C ARG A 27 0.03 15.01 5.74
N GLY A 28 0.89 14.05 6.10
CA GLY A 28 1.48 13.94 7.43
C GLY A 28 0.50 13.50 8.52
N GLU A 29 -0.57 12.80 8.14
CA GLU A 29 -1.53 12.18 9.05
C GLU A 29 -1.04 10.79 9.52
N GLU A 30 -1.66 10.29 10.59
CA GLU A 30 -1.38 8.96 11.13
C GLU A 30 -2.33 7.93 10.52
N VAL A 31 -1.83 6.73 10.19
CA VAL A 31 -2.60 5.59 9.69
C VAL A 31 -2.34 4.33 10.53
N ASP A 32 -3.32 3.44 10.62
CA ASP A 32 -3.15 2.12 11.23
C ASP A 32 -2.61 1.15 10.18
N MET A 33 -1.42 0.60 10.40
CA MET A 33 -0.75 -0.25 9.43
C MET A 33 -1.43 -1.62 9.33
N PRO A 34 -1.99 -1.97 8.16
CA PRO A 34 -2.58 -3.28 7.96
C PRO A 34 -1.47 -4.33 7.76
N ARG A 35 -1.75 -5.56 8.16
CA ARG A 35 -0.96 -6.73 7.78
C ARG A 35 -1.88 -7.76 7.14
N PHE A 36 -1.37 -8.48 6.16
CA PHE A 36 -2.09 -9.63 5.62
C PHE A 36 -1.79 -10.85 6.47
N ASP A 37 -2.84 -11.50 6.99
CA ASP A 37 -2.76 -12.80 7.63
C ASP A 37 -2.89 -13.88 6.56
N PHE A 38 -1.78 -14.55 6.23
CA PHE A 38 -1.74 -15.60 5.21
C PHE A 38 -2.45 -16.89 5.62
N GLU A 39 -2.58 -17.16 6.91
CA GLU A 39 -3.27 -18.36 7.41
C GLU A 39 -4.78 -18.22 7.21
N ASN A 40 -5.31 -17.03 7.55
CA ASN A 40 -6.74 -16.75 7.47
C ASN A 40 -7.15 -16.07 6.15
N GLY A 41 -6.19 -15.62 5.34
CA GLY A 41 -6.43 -14.92 4.07
C GLY A 41 -7.09 -13.55 4.25
N VAL A 42 -6.91 -12.90 5.40
CA VAL A 42 -7.61 -11.65 5.75
C VAL A 42 -6.66 -10.55 6.18
N ARG A 43 -7.09 -9.30 5.99
CA ARG A 43 -6.43 -8.14 6.58
C ARG A 43 -6.64 -8.12 8.09
N VAL A 44 -5.58 -7.84 8.83
CA VAL A 44 -5.61 -7.60 10.28
C VAL A 44 -4.92 -6.29 10.63
N PHE A 45 -5.42 -5.62 11.66
CA PHE A 45 -4.80 -4.43 12.26
C PHE A 45 -4.28 -4.81 13.64
N ARG A 46 -2.99 -4.55 13.90
CA ARG A 46 -2.33 -4.93 15.16
C ARG A 46 -2.05 -3.74 16.10
N GLY A 47 -2.57 -2.56 15.75
CA GLY A 47 -2.30 -1.31 16.47
C GLY A 47 -0.97 -0.65 16.12
N ASP A 48 -0.24 -1.21 15.14
CA ASP A 48 0.92 -0.56 14.54
C ASP A 48 0.46 0.69 13.81
N LYS A 49 1.10 1.83 14.08
CA LYS A 49 0.75 3.11 13.46
C LYS A 49 1.94 3.67 12.69
N LEU A 50 1.64 4.39 11.61
CA LEU A 50 2.63 5.08 10.80
C LEU A 50 2.19 6.52 10.57
N ARG A 51 3.16 7.43 10.65
CA ARG A 51 3.01 8.84 10.31
C ARG A 51 4.34 9.31 9.69
N MET A 52 4.28 10.06 8.61
CA MET A 52 5.48 10.65 8.00
C MET A 52 5.76 12.02 8.59
N ALA A 53 6.99 12.24 9.05
CA ALA A 53 7.48 13.56 9.41
C ALA A 53 7.97 14.32 8.16
N PRO A 54 8.03 15.66 8.19
CA PRO A 54 8.55 16.44 7.07
C PRO A 54 9.97 16.00 6.68
N GLY A 55 10.17 15.67 5.41
CA GLY A 55 11.47 15.25 4.87
C GLY A 55 11.77 13.75 5.00
N GLU A 56 10.87 12.95 5.58
CA GLU A 56 11.00 11.49 5.56
C GLU A 56 10.61 10.89 4.20
N LEU A 57 11.22 9.76 3.86
CA LEU A 57 10.97 9.01 2.64
C LEU A 57 10.26 7.70 2.97
N ALA A 58 9.13 7.44 2.31
CA ALA A 58 8.53 6.12 2.28
C ALA A 58 9.08 5.30 1.11
N ILE A 59 9.46 4.05 1.37
CA ILE A 59 9.91 3.09 0.34
C ILE A 59 8.82 2.03 0.19
N ILE A 60 8.29 1.87 -1.03
CA ILE A 60 7.31 0.86 -1.37
C ILE A 60 8.03 -0.24 -2.16
N GLU A 61 8.05 -1.45 -1.61
CA GLU A 61 8.62 -2.64 -2.25
C GLU A 61 7.51 -3.64 -2.59
N GLY A 62 7.62 -4.26 -3.77
CA GLY A 62 6.74 -5.36 -4.18
C GLY A 62 6.76 -5.55 -5.70
N ILE A 63 6.29 -6.70 -6.16
CA ILE A 63 6.23 -7.05 -7.60
C ILE A 63 5.38 -6.06 -8.43
N HIS A 64 4.53 -5.27 -7.76
CA HIS A 64 3.72 -4.21 -8.38
C HIS A 64 4.18 -2.79 -8.04
N GLY A 65 5.35 -2.59 -7.44
CA GLY A 65 5.80 -1.29 -6.94
C GLY A 65 5.81 -0.16 -7.98
N LEU A 66 6.03 -0.50 -9.26
CA LEU A 66 6.03 0.47 -10.36
C LEU A 66 4.64 0.69 -10.99
N ASN A 67 3.64 -0.10 -10.61
CA ASN A 67 2.28 -0.02 -11.15
C ASN A 67 1.64 1.33 -10.77
N PRO A 68 1.22 2.16 -11.75
CA PRO A 68 0.66 3.48 -11.47
C PRO A 68 -0.62 3.44 -10.64
N ARG A 69 -1.39 2.34 -10.66
CA ARG A 69 -2.60 2.19 -9.85
C ARG A 69 -2.31 2.03 -8.36
N LEU A 70 -1.13 1.50 -8.01
CA LEU A 70 -0.72 1.31 -6.63
C LEU A 70 -0.50 2.66 -5.93
N THR A 71 -0.05 3.68 -6.66
CA THR A 71 0.30 5.01 -6.12
C THR A 71 -0.50 6.12 -6.81
N GLY A 72 -1.77 5.85 -7.11
CA GLY A 72 -2.65 6.75 -7.87
C GLY A 72 -3.08 8.00 -7.09
N SER A 73 -3.15 7.90 -5.77
CA SER A 73 -3.52 8.98 -4.84
C SER A 73 -2.45 10.06 -4.67
N VAL A 74 -1.17 9.69 -4.77
CA VAL A 74 -0.05 10.59 -4.51
C VAL A 74 0.32 11.38 -5.78
N PRO A 75 0.55 12.70 -5.71
CA PRO A 75 0.99 13.52 -6.85
C PRO A 75 2.26 12.98 -7.52
N ALA A 76 2.43 13.21 -8.83
CA ALA A 76 3.56 12.68 -9.59
C ALA A 76 4.91 13.25 -9.10
N GLU A 77 4.92 14.51 -8.71
CA GLU A 77 6.04 15.26 -8.15
C GLU A 77 6.54 14.72 -6.80
N HIS A 78 5.70 14.00 -6.06
CA HIS A 78 6.05 13.38 -4.78
C HIS A 78 6.54 11.92 -4.96
N LYS A 79 6.59 11.42 -6.21
CA LYS A 79 6.96 10.04 -6.52
C LYS A 79 8.31 9.98 -7.21
N TYR A 80 9.15 9.06 -6.75
CA TYR A 80 10.38 8.67 -7.42
C TYR A 80 10.32 7.17 -7.74
N LYS A 81 10.65 6.79 -8.98
CA LYS A 81 10.65 5.40 -9.46
C LYS A 81 12.05 5.02 -9.92
N VAL A 82 12.54 3.86 -9.47
CA VAL A 82 13.84 3.27 -9.82
C VAL A 82 13.66 1.98 -10.60
#